data_AF-A0A4R6K0L4-F1
#
_entry.id   AF-A0A4R6K0L4-F1
#
_cell.length_a   1.000
_cell.length_b   1.000
_cell.length_c   1.000
_cell.angle_alpha   90.00
_cell.angle_beta   90.00
_cell.angle_gamma   90.00
#
_symmetry.space_group_name_H-M   'P 1'
#
loop_
_entity.id
_entity.type
_entity.pdbx_description
1 polymer ?
#
loop_
_entity_poly.entity_id
_entity_poly.type
_entity_poly.pdbx_seq_one_letter_code
_entity_poly.pdbx_strand_id
1 'polypeptide(L)'
;MAGALTSEHHPGRPSWDCLACGKPWPCDPAREALALELGRTPLAMYLCAHLHEAARDMPTTSPGELYERFLAWTRGPARRAGTAGPASCPH
;
A
#
# COMPACT_ATOMS: atom_id res chain seq x y z
N MET A 1 17.49 -20.89 18.58
CA MET A 1 16.22 -21.20 17.90
C MET A 1 15.33 -19.97 17.99
N ALA A 2 15.36 -19.09 17.00
CA ALA A 2 14.48 -17.92 16.92
C ALA A 2 14.02 -17.78 15.47
N GLY A 3 12.70 -17.75 15.24
CA GLY A 3 12.10 -17.54 13.93
C GLY A 3 11.22 -18.70 13.46
N ALA A 4 9.97 -18.75 13.93
CA ALA A 4 8.81 -19.34 13.25
C ALA A 4 7.54 -19.22 14.11
N LEU A 5 7.14 -17.98 14.41
CA LEU A 5 5.72 -17.65 14.52
C LEU A 5 5.36 -16.81 13.29
N THR A 6 5.76 -17.31 12.12
CA THR A 6 5.53 -16.71 10.81
C THR A 6 4.05 -16.87 10.47
N SER A 7 3.17 -16.15 11.16
CA SER A 7 1.85 -15.89 10.64
C SER A 7 2.04 -14.98 9.43
N GLU A 8 2.22 -15.58 8.25
CA GLU A 8 2.29 -14.84 7.01
C GLU A 8 1.05 -13.94 6.91
N HIS A 9 1.29 -12.64 6.81
CA HIS A 9 0.22 -11.64 6.86
C HIS A 9 -0.50 -11.58 5.51
N HIS A 10 -1.46 -12.49 5.32
CA HIS A 10 -2.27 -12.60 4.10
C HIS A 10 -3.61 -11.86 4.19
N PRO A 11 -4.22 -11.47 3.05
CA PRO A 11 -5.54 -10.85 3.00
C PRO A 11 -6.66 -11.85 3.33
N GLY A 12 -7.53 -11.50 4.26
CA GLY A 12 -8.74 -12.24 4.60
C GLY A 12 -9.97 -11.63 3.92
N ARG A 13 -10.45 -12.27 2.85
CA ARG A 13 -11.66 -11.83 2.13
C ARG A 13 -12.93 -12.24 2.90
N PRO A 14 -14.03 -11.48 2.82
CA PRO A 14 -14.26 -10.29 1.99
C PRO A 14 -13.97 -8.96 2.71
N SER A 15 -13.62 -8.95 4.01
CA SER A 15 -13.34 -7.70 4.73
C SER A 15 -11.95 -7.12 4.42
N TRP A 16 -11.10 -7.94 3.79
CA TRP A 16 -9.70 -7.63 3.49
C TRP A 16 -8.86 -7.38 4.75
N ASP A 17 -9.27 -7.92 5.89
CA ASP A 17 -8.48 -7.86 7.11
C ASP A 17 -7.42 -8.95 7.11
N CYS A 18 -6.26 -8.66 7.68
CA CYS A 18 -5.16 -9.59 7.72
C CYS A 18 -5.52 -10.81 8.58
N LEU A 19 -5.35 -12.01 8.03
CA LEU A 19 -5.66 -13.25 8.76
C LEU A 19 -4.76 -13.46 9.99
N ALA A 20 -3.55 -12.90 9.98
CA ALA A 20 -2.60 -13.03 11.08
C ALA A 20 -2.87 -12.09 12.25
N CYS A 21 -3.27 -10.84 11.98
CA CYS A 21 -3.36 -9.79 13.01
C CYS A 21 -4.69 -9.03 13.07
N GLY A 22 -5.65 -9.34 12.20
CA GLY A 22 -6.98 -8.71 12.16
C GLY A 22 -7.00 -7.23 11.72
N LYS A 23 -5.84 -6.63 11.45
CA LYS A 23 -5.74 -5.25 10.95
C LYS A 23 -6.08 -5.18 9.46
N PRO A 24 -6.49 -4.02 8.94
CA PRO A 24 -6.70 -3.84 7.50
C PRO A 24 -5.47 -4.26 6.69
N TRP A 25 -5.61 -5.30 5.85
CA TRP A 25 -4.55 -5.69 4.92
C TRP A 25 -4.48 -4.70 3.75
N PRO A 26 -3.29 -4.28 3.28
CA PRO A 26 -1.96 -4.63 3.77
C PRO A 26 -1.64 -3.92 5.09
N CYS A 27 -1.40 -4.70 6.15
CA CYS A 27 -0.95 -4.19 7.46
C CYS A 27 0.57 -3.98 7.46
N ASP A 28 1.12 -3.24 8.43
CA ASP A 28 2.55 -2.87 8.43
C ASP A 28 3.52 -4.05 8.21
N PRO A 29 3.37 -5.21 8.87
CA PRO A 29 4.26 -6.35 8.62
C PRO A 29 4.14 -6.93 7.20
N ALA A 30 2.94 -6.90 6.61
CA ALA A 30 2.73 -7.33 5.23
C ALA A 30 3.39 -6.34 4.25
N ARG A 31 3.28 -5.04 4.53
CA ARG A 31 3.90 -4.00 3.70
C ARG A 31 5.42 -4.14 3.70
N GLU A 32 6.01 -4.37 4.87
CA GLU A 32 7.46 -4.60 5.04
C GLU A 32 7.91 -5.85 4.30
N ALA A 33 7.24 -6.99 4.51
CA ALA A 33 7.58 -8.25 3.84
C ALA A 33 7.46 -8.12 2.31
N LEU A 34 6.35 -7.58 1.80
CA LEU A 34 6.14 -7.39 0.37
C LEU A 34 7.15 -6.41 -0.23
N ALA A 35 7.54 -5.35 0.48
CA ALA A 35 8.54 -4.40 0.00
C ALA A 35 9.97 -4.96 0.01
N LEU A 36 10.27 -5.91 0.91
CA LEU A 36 11.54 -6.62 0.95
C LEU A 36 11.65 -7.64 -0.19
N GLU A 37 10.55 -8.35 -0.47
CA GLU A 37 10.49 -9.40 -1.48
C GLU A 37 10.33 -8.84 -2.91
N LEU A 38 9.57 -7.75 -3.06
CA LEU A 38 9.21 -7.18 -4.35
C LEU A 38 9.83 -5.78 -4.52
N GLY A 39 10.44 -5.55 -5.68
CA GLY A 39 10.80 -4.20 -6.11
C GLY A 39 9.56 -3.31 -6.30
N ARG A 40 9.75 -1.99 -6.31
CA ARG A 40 8.66 -0.99 -6.36
C ARG A 40 7.61 -1.24 -7.45
N THR A 41 8.03 -1.54 -8.68
CA THR A 41 7.10 -1.74 -9.80
C THR A 41 6.30 -3.05 -9.68
N PRO A 42 6.94 -4.22 -9.46
CA PRO A 42 6.21 -5.45 -9.15
C PRO A 42 5.26 -5.33 -7.95
N LEU A 43 5.68 -4.63 -6.90
CA LEU A 43 4.87 -4.39 -5.71
C LEU A 43 3.58 -3.62 -6.03
N ALA A 44 3.70 -2.51 -6.76
CA ALA A 44 2.55 -1.71 -7.17
C ALA A 44 1.59 -2.50 -8.08
N MET A 45 2.12 -3.33 -8.99
CA MET A 45 1.30 -4.19 -9.85
C MET A 45 0.55 -5.26 -9.04
N TYR A 46 1.24 -5.93 -8.13
CA TYR A 46 0.66 -6.94 -7.23
C TYR A 46 -0.49 -6.35 -6.40
N LEU A 47 -0.27 -5.17 -5.81
CA LEU A 47 -1.27 -4.50 -4.98
C LEU A 47 -2.40 -3.87 -5.80
N CYS A 48 -2.17 -3.52 -7.06
CA CYS A 48 -3.23 -3.07 -7.97
C CYS A 48 -4.22 -4.21 -8.29
N ALA A 49 -3.72 -5.43 -8.52
CA ALA A 49 -4.58 -6.60 -8.70
C ALA A 49 -5.45 -6.86 -7.46
N HIS A 50 -4.85 -6.79 -6.27
CA HIS A 50 -5.58 -6.93 -5.01
C HIS A 50 -6.59 -5.79 -4.76
N LEU A 51 -6.25 -4.55 -5.11
CA LEU A 51 -7.18 -3.43 -5.03
C LEU A 51 -8.43 -3.67 -5.89
N HIS A 52 -8.27 -4.21 -7.11
CA HIS A 52 -9.39 -4.50 -8.00
C HIS A 52 -10.34 -5.56 -7.43
N GLU A 53 -9.79 -6.58 -6.78
CA GLU A 53 -10.60 -7.58 -6.06
C GLU A 53 -11.26 -6.98 -4.81
N ALA A 54 -10.53 -6.17 -4.05
CA ALA A 54 -11.04 -5.47 -2.88
C ALA A 54 -12.20 -4.52 -3.19
N ALA A 55 -12.14 -3.83 -4.34
CA ALA A 55 -13.22 -2.98 -4.81
C ALA A 55 -14.51 -3.75 -5.10
N ARG A 56 -14.41 -5.04 -5.48
CA ARG A 56 -15.56 -5.91 -5.69
C ARG A 56 -16.15 -6.41 -4.37
N ASP A 57 -15.29 -6.74 -3.41
CA ASP A 57 -15.71 -7.28 -2.11
C ASP A 57 -16.22 -6.21 -1.15
N MET A 58 -15.74 -4.97 -1.27
CA MET A 58 -16.07 -3.83 -0.41
C MET A 58 -16.71 -2.68 -1.19
N PRO A 59 -17.93 -2.86 -1.77
CA PRO A 59 -18.54 -1.88 -2.68
C PRO A 59 -18.92 -0.55 -2.02
N THR A 60 -18.98 -0.50 -0.69
CA THR A 60 -19.27 0.72 0.08
C THR A 60 -18.02 1.53 0.41
N THR A 61 -16.82 0.98 0.20
CA THR A 61 -15.57 1.69 0.44
C THR A 61 -15.25 2.57 -0.75
N SER A 62 -14.83 3.81 -0.49
CA SER A 62 -14.54 4.74 -1.59
C SER A 62 -13.29 4.30 -2.37
N PRO A 63 -13.22 4.56 -3.69
CA PRO A 63 -12.02 4.28 -4.47
C PRO A 63 -10.76 4.99 -3.93
N GLY A 64 -10.92 6.18 -3.33
CA GLY A 64 -9.83 6.92 -2.70
C GLY A 64 -9.25 6.20 -1.48
N GLU A 65 -10.10 5.67 -0.60
CA GLU A 65 -9.67 4.89 0.57
C GLU A 65 -8.96 3.60 0.16
N LEU A 66 -9.45 2.91 -0.88
CA LEU A 66 -8.78 1.72 -1.42
C LEU A 66 -7.41 2.08 -2.02
N TYR A 67 -7.31 3.20 -2.74
CA TYR A 67 -6.02 3.67 -3.26
C TYR A 67 -5.02 3.99 -2.13
N GLU A 68 -5.44 4.74 -1.11
CA GLU A 68 -4.59 5.09 0.04
C GLU A 68 -4.11 3.84 0.79
N ARG A 69 -5.01 2.86 0.97
CA ARG A 69 -4.73 1.61 1.67
C ARG A 69 -3.74 0.71 0.92
N PHE A 70 -3.92 0.52 -0.38
CA PHE A 70 -3.15 -0.45 -1.17
C PHE A 70 -1.96 0.17 -1.91
N LEU A 71 -2.08 1.37 -2.48
CA LEU A 71 -1.10 1.88 -3.46
C LEU A 71 -0.33 3.12 -3.02
N ALA A 72 -0.88 3.99 -2.16
CA ALA A 72 -0.23 5.27 -1.84
C ALA A 72 1.19 5.12 -1.28
N TRP A 73 1.42 4.11 -0.44
CA TRP A 73 2.72 3.84 0.18
C TRP A 73 3.73 3.14 -0.75
N THR A 74 3.29 2.58 -1.89
CA THR A 74 4.19 1.97 -2.89
C THR A 74 4.96 3.03 -3.69
N ARG A 75 4.47 4.28 -3.64
CA ARG A 75 5.20 5.41 -4.20
C ARG A 75 6.21 5.85 -3.15
N GLY A 76 7.50 5.60 -3.41
CA GLY A 76 8.58 6.23 -2.64
C GLY A 76 8.34 7.74 -2.52
N PRO A 77 8.89 8.42 -1.50
CA PRO A 77 8.57 9.80 -1.19
C PRO A 77 8.62 10.59 -2.49
N ALA A 78 7.50 11.25 -2.84
CA ALA A 78 7.47 12.14 -3.98
C ALA A 78 8.68 13.04 -3.81
N ARG A 79 9.66 12.96 -4.73
CA ARG A 79 10.66 14.03 -4.81
C ARG A 79 9.79 15.27 -4.93
N ARG A 80 9.74 16.09 -3.88
CA ARG A 80 9.06 17.38 -3.92
C ARG A 80 9.69 18.06 -5.13
N ALA A 81 8.97 18.07 -6.25
CA ALA A 81 9.33 18.91 -7.36
C ALA A 81 9.34 20.29 -6.74
N GLY A 82 10.55 20.83 -6.53
CA GLY A 82 10.71 22.17 -6.03
C GLY A 82 9.93 23.04 -7.01
N THR A 83 8.77 23.50 -6.58
CA THR A 83 8.12 24.62 -7.21
C THR A 83 9.12 25.75 -7.05
N ALA A 84 9.85 26.02 -8.13
CA ALA A 84 10.55 27.27 -8.31
C ALA A 84 9.54 28.37 -7.95
N GLY A 85 9.78 29.02 -6.81
CA GLY A 85 9.06 30.25 -6.48
C GLY A 85 9.30 31.24 -7.64
N PRO A 86 8.31 32.08 -7.99
CA PRO A 86 8.49 33.02 -9.07
C PRO A 86 9.68 33.92 -8.75
N ALA A 87 10.65 33.96 -9.67
CA ALA A 87 11.71 34.96 -9.65
C ALA A 87 11.04 36.34 -9.74
N SER A 88 11.00 37.06 -8.63
CA SER A 88 10.73 38.49 -8.65
C SER A 88 11.97 39.16 -9.24
N CYS A 89 11.89 39.63 -10.48
CA CYS A 89 12.88 40.54 -11.05
C CYS A 89 12.80 41.87 -10.28
N PRO A 90 13.89 42.37 -9.67
CA PRO A 90 13.94 43.75 -9.22
C PRO A 90 14.09 44.66 -10.44
N HIS A 91 13.20 45.65 -10.55
CA HIS A 91 13.40 46.85 -11.36
C HIS A 91 14.29 47.83 -10.59
#